data_AF-A0AAU0QR32-F1
#
_entry.id   AF-A0AAU0QR32-F1
#
_cell.length_a   1.000
_cell.length_b   1.000
_cell.length_c   1.000
_cell.angle_alpha   90.00
_cell.angle_beta   90.00
_cell.angle_gamma   90.00
#
_symmetry.space_group_name_H-M   'P 1'
#
loop_
_entity.id
_entity.type
_entity.pdbx_description
1 polymer ?
#
loop_
_entity_poly.entity_id
_entity_poly.type
_entity_poly.pdbx_seq_one_letter_code
_entity_poly.pdbx_strand_id
1 'polypeptide(L)'
;MRRRVILVTDGDEYAKRTIELLTKEFGGRCISASQSNPTKLTGKKVVELIMQTPYDPVFVMFDDSGFIGEGSGEKALKYVATHKQIDVLGILAVASNTHHWEWARVDVNVDRNGNLTEYGVDKFGLPDGEIGRISGDTIYCLDDLNVPVIVGIGDIGKMCGNDEWERGSPITKKAIQLILERSGFYDEA
;
A
#
# COMPACT_ATOMS: atom_id res chain seq x y z
N MET A 1 7.06 22.05 -6.11
CA MET A 1 5.90 21.14 -6.27
C MET A 1 6.09 19.96 -5.33
N ARG A 2 5.05 19.53 -4.62
CA ARG A 2 5.11 18.28 -3.84
C ARG A 2 4.87 17.10 -4.78
N ARG A 3 5.47 15.95 -4.50
CA ARG A 3 5.24 14.70 -5.26
C ARG A 3 4.08 13.94 -4.65
N ARG A 4 3.15 13.49 -5.48
CA ARG A 4 1.96 12.76 -5.03
C ARG A 4 2.25 11.26 -5.00
N VAL A 5 2.11 10.63 -3.83
CA VAL A 5 2.62 9.28 -3.56
C VAL A 5 1.55 8.36 -3.00
N ILE A 6 1.52 7.11 -3.47
CA ILE A 6 0.78 6.00 -2.86
C ILE A 6 1.78 5.08 -2.17
N LEU A 7 1.53 4.77 -0.90
CA LEU A 7 2.36 3.87 -0.10
C LEU A 7 1.72 2.48 -0.08
N VAL A 8 2.55 1.43 -0.19
CA VAL A 8 2.11 0.04 -0.22
C VAL A 8 2.85 -0.72 0.88
N THR A 9 2.13 -1.38 1.78
CA THR A 9 2.73 -2.11 2.92
C THR A 9 3.01 -3.58 2.60
N ASP A 10 3.56 -3.83 1.41
CA ASP A 10 4.11 -5.11 0.97
C ASP A 10 5.25 -4.82 -0.01
N GLY A 11 6.34 -5.57 0.08
CA GLY A 11 7.56 -5.37 -0.70
C GLY A 11 8.10 -6.66 -1.32
N ASP A 12 7.30 -7.72 -1.38
CA ASP A 12 7.69 -8.94 -2.04
C ASP A 12 7.70 -8.83 -3.59
N GLU A 13 8.10 -9.90 -4.27
CA GLU A 13 8.20 -9.92 -5.73
C GLU A 13 6.83 -9.93 -6.44
N TYR A 14 5.78 -10.44 -5.81
CA TYR A 14 4.41 -10.40 -6.34
C TYR A 14 3.82 -8.99 -6.25
N ALA A 15 4.02 -8.32 -5.12
CA ALA A 15 3.68 -6.92 -4.93
C ALA A 15 4.36 -6.05 -5.99
N LYS A 16 5.68 -6.19 -6.17
CA LYS A 16 6.41 -5.44 -7.21
C LYS A 16 5.83 -5.64 -8.60
N ARG A 17 5.63 -6.88 -9.05
CA ARG A 17 5.09 -7.15 -10.40
C ARG A 17 3.72 -6.53 -10.60
N THR A 18 2.86 -6.66 -9.59
CA THR A 18 1.50 -6.12 -9.61
C THR A 18 1.51 -4.59 -9.65
N ILE A 19 2.29 -3.95 -8.80
CA ILE A 19 2.40 -2.48 -8.76
C ILE A 19 3.06 -1.95 -10.04
N GLU A 20 4.13 -2.57 -10.55
CA GLU A 20 4.75 -2.19 -11.83
C GLU A 20 3.79 -2.30 -13.02
N LEU A 21 2.90 -3.30 -13.03
CA LEU A 21 1.86 -3.43 -14.03
C LEU A 21 0.84 -2.30 -13.91
N LEU A 22 0.23 -2.14 -12.74
CA LEU A 22 -0.88 -1.22 -12.52
C LEU A 22 -0.44 0.25 -12.60
N THR A 23 0.77 0.58 -12.14
CA THR A 23 1.31 1.95 -12.27
C THR A 23 1.31 2.42 -13.72
N LYS A 24 1.62 1.55 -14.70
CA LYS A 24 1.57 1.90 -16.13
C LYS A 24 0.15 2.22 -16.58
N GLU A 25 -0.84 1.45 -16.10
CA GLU A 25 -2.24 1.66 -16.45
C GLU A 25 -2.79 2.99 -15.91
N PHE A 26 -2.35 3.38 -14.71
CA PHE A 26 -2.73 4.66 -14.09
C PHE A 26 -1.83 5.84 -14.48
N GLY A 27 -0.91 5.66 -15.43
CA GLY A 27 0.03 6.72 -15.85
C GLY A 27 1.02 7.15 -14.76
N GLY A 28 1.20 6.34 -13.73
CA GLY A 28 2.07 6.59 -12.59
C GLY A 28 3.44 5.93 -12.70
N ARG A 29 4.28 6.13 -11.68
CA ARG A 29 5.65 5.63 -11.61
C ARG A 29 5.85 4.71 -10.41
N CYS A 30 6.28 3.47 -10.63
CA CYS A 30 6.75 2.61 -9.55
C CYS A 30 8.22 2.91 -9.19
N ILE A 31 8.55 3.02 -7.91
CA ILE A 31 9.94 2.91 -7.43
C ILE A 31 10.27 1.44 -7.25
N SER A 32 10.53 0.73 -8.35
CA SER A 32 10.85 -0.71 -8.32
C SER A 32 12.02 -1.06 -7.39
N ALA A 33 12.94 -0.12 -7.16
CA ALA A 33 14.06 -0.27 -6.26
C ALA A 33 13.67 -0.33 -4.77
N SER A 34 12.43 0.04 -4.40
CA SER A 34 11.93 -0.11 -3.03
C SER A 34 11.45 -1.53 -2.72
N GLN A 35 11.31 -2.39 -3.75
CA GLN A 35 11.02 -3.82 -3.54
C GLN A 35 12.09 -4.44 -2.65
N SER A 36 11.68 -4.93 -1.49
CA SER A 36 12.49 -5.70 -0.57
C SER A 36 11.62 -6.24 0.57
N ASN A 37 12.00 -7.37 1.14
CA ASN A 37 11.31 -8.04 2.24
C ASN A 37 12.45 -8.59 3.15
N PRO A 38 12.93 -7.83 4.16
CA PRO A 38 12.40 -6.54 4.65
C PRO A 38 12.98 -5.34 3.89
N THR A 39 12.42 -4.15 4.15
CA THR A 39 12.81 -2.88 3.51
C THR A 39 14.28 -2.57 3.73
N LYS A 40 15.03 -2.37 2.64
CA LYS A 40 16.48 -2.07 2.68
C LYS A 40 16.81 -0.60 2.49
N LEU A 41 15.95 0.16 1.81
CA LEU A 41 16.19 1.57 1.56
C LEU A 41 15.77 2.41 2.78
N THR A 42 16.59 3.39 3.14
CA THR A 42 16.21 4.37 4.16
C THR A 42 15.12 5.29 3.61
N GLY A 43 14.26 5.83 4.49
CA GLY A 43 13.25 6.82 4.08
C GLY A 43 13.84 8.01 3.32
N LYS A 44 15.03 8.49 3.72
CA LYS A 44 15.77 9.53 2.98
C LYS A 44 16.07 9.09 1.55
N LYS A 45 16.57 7.87 1.35
CA LYS A 45 16.90 7.38 0.01
C LYS A 45 15.65 7.20 -0.85
N VAL A 46 14.55 6.74 -0.24
CA VAL A 46 13.25 6.63 -0.91
C VAL A 46 12.78 8.01 -1.38
N VAL A 47 12.82 9.04 -0.52
CA VAL A 47 12.49 10.42 -0.91
C VAL A 47 13.36 10.90 -2.06
N GLU A 48 14.69 10.69 -2.03
CA GLU A 48 15.58 11.06 -3.13
C GLU A 48 15.14 10.44 -4.47
N LEU A 49 14.70 9.18 -4.46
CA LEU A 49 14.21 8.48 -5.65
C LEU A 49 12.85 9.03 -6.11
N ILE A 50 11.92 9.27 -5.20
CA ILE A 50 10.62 9.88 -5.51
C ILE A 50 10.82 11.24 -6.18
N MET A 51 11.71 12.09 -5.67
CA MET A 51 11.95 13.42 -6.22
C MET A 51 12.59 13.41 -7.63
N GLN A 52 13.19 12.30 -8.05
CA GLN A 52 13.77 12.14 -9.39
C GLN A 52 12.76 11.62 -10.43
N THR A 53 11.55 11.25 -10.00
CA THR A 53 10.56 10.71 -10.92
C THR A 53 9.93 11.82 -11.78
N PRO A 54 9.61 11.54 -13.06
CA PRO A 54 9.16 12.57 -14.00
C PRO A 54 7.67 12.93 -13.89
N TYR A 55 6.83 12.06 -13.33
CA TYR A 55 5.37 12.24 -13.27
C TYR A 55 4.78 11.53 -12.05
N ASP A 56 3.63 12.02 -11.61
CA ASP A 56 2.84 11.50 -10.50
C ASP A 56 1.62 10.71 -11.04
N PRO A 57 1.05 9.76 -10.27
CA PRO A 57 1.40 9.40 -8.91
C PRO A 57 2.59 8.43 -8.84
N VAL A 58 3.34 8.49 -7.74
CA VAL A 58 4.49 7.61 -7.48
C VAL A 58 4.09 6.53 -6.49
N PHE A 59 4.44 5.27 -6.77
CA PHE A 59 4.14 4.13 -5.91
C PHE A 59 5.40 3.62 -5.25
N VAL A 60 5.32 3.35 -3.94
CA VAL A 60 6.45 2.90 -3.14
C VAL A 60 6.03 1.78 -2.20
N MET A 61 6.81 0.71 -2.22
CA MET A 61 6.64 -0.48 -1.39
C MET A 61 7.50 -0.43 -0.13
N PHE A 62 6.92 -0.87 0.99
CA PHE A 62 7.54 -1.04 2.30
C PHE A 62 7.09 -2.38 2.89
N ASP A 63 8.00 -3.05 3.59
CA ASP A 63 7.82 -4.39 4.16
C ASP A 63 8.73 -4.57 5.37
N ASP A 64 8.23 -5.24 6.40
CA ASP A 64 8.95 -5.58 7.63
C ASP A 64 9.15 -7.08 7.88
N SER A 65 8.66 -7.95 6.99
CA SER A 65 8.93 -9.40 6.99
C SER A 65 8.63 -10.11 8.31
N GLY A 66 7.51 -9.77 8.94
CA GLY A 66 7.08 -10.33 10.22
C GLY A 66 7.84 -9.81 11.43
N PHE A 67 8.60 -8.71 11.28
CA PHE A 67 9.19 -8.03 12.43
C PHE A 67 8.09 -7.42 13.30
N ILE A 68 8.07 -7.78 14.59
CA ILE A 68 7.08 -7.26 15.54
C ILE A 68 7.55 -5.89 16.05
N GLY A 69 6.68 -4.90 15.93
CA GLY A 69 6.91 -3.49 16.24
C GLY A 69 7.52 -2.72 15.07
N GLU A 70 7.99 -1.50 15.33
CA GLU A 70 8.47 -0.61 14.27
C GLU A 70 9.77 -1.11 13.62
N GLY A 71 9.63 -1.78 12.48
CA GLY A 71 10.73 -2.34 11.68
C GLY A 71 11.39 -1.32 10.74
N SER A 72 12.13 -1.79 9.75
CA SER A 72 12.79 -0.91 8.76
C SER A 72 11.82 -0.36 7.73
N GLY A 73 10.81 -1.13 7.35
CA GLY A 73 9.71 -0.75 6.47
C GLY A 73 8.89 0.37 7.06
N GLU A 74 8.36 0.19 8.26
CA GLU A 74 7.58 1.23 8.94
C GLU A 74 8.38 2.51 9.21
N LYS A 75 9.66 2.41 9.62
CA LYS A 75 10.54 3.58 9.78
C LYS A 75 10.69 4.37 8.47
N ALA A 76 10.90 3.67 7.36
CA ALA A 76 11.03 4.29 6.06
C ALA A 76 9.70 4.89 5.59
N LEU A 77 8.59 4.18 5.81
CA LEU A 77 7.23 4.62 5.50
C LEU A 77 6.88 5.90 6.24
N LYS A 78 7.01 5.94 7.58
CA LYS A 78 6.75 7.14 8.40
C LYS A 78 7.58 8.34 7.95
N TYR A 79 8.86 8.12 7.63
CA TYR A 79 9.73 9.17 7.13
C TYR A 79 9.22 9.77 5.82
N VAL A 80 8.79 8.93 4.88
CA VAL A 80 8.27 9.36 3.58
C VAL A 80 6.92 10.06 3.74
N ALA A 81 6.02 9.46 4.54
CA ALA A 81 4.66 9.95 4.74
C ALA A 81 4.60 11.34 5.39
N THR A 82 5.58 11.65 6.24
CA THR A 82 5.66 12.94 6.96
C THR A 82 6.58 13.96 6.27
N HIS A 83 7.17 13.62 5.13
CA HIS A 83 8.13 14.48 4.46
C HIS A 83 7.45 15.69 3.78
N LYS A 84 7.89 16.91 4.07
CA LYS A 84 7.29 18.18 3.59
C LYS A 84 7.14 18.35 2.07
N GLN A 85 7.86 17.55 1.28
CA GLN A 85 7.84 17.57 -0.19
C GLN A 85 7.02 16.43 -0.78
N ILE A 86 6.48 15.55 0.06
CA ILE A 86 5.63 14.43 -0.33
C ILE A 86 4.20 14.79 0.07
N ASP A 87 3.27 14.46 -0.82
CA ASP A 87 1.85 14.50 -0.58
C ASP A 87 1.33 13.07 -0.71
N VAL A 88 0.91 12.46 0.39
CA VAL A 88 0.45 11.08 0.38
C VAL A 88 -1.01 11.06 -0.06
N LEU A 89 -1.29 10.42 -1.19
CA LEU A 89 -2.64 10.24 -1.70
C LEU A 89 -3.41 9.23 -0.86
N GLY A 90 -2.74 8.16 -0.46
CA GLY A 90 -3.31 7.13 0.39
C GLY A 90 -2.38 5.94 0.54
N ILE A 91 -2.85 4.94 1.29
CA ILE A 91 -2.07 3.77 1.66
C ILE A 91 -2.84 2.51 1.28
N LEU A 92 -2.17 1.57 0.62
CA LEU A 92 -2.61 0.17 0.53
C LEU A 92 -2.07 -0.57 1.76
N ALA A 93 -2.94 -0.83 2.72
CA ALA A 93 -2.64 -1.65 3.89
C ALA A 93 -2.88 -3.12 3.52
N VAL A 94 -1.82 -3.92 3.53
CA VAL A 94 -1.84 -5.31 3.07
C VAL A 94 -1.93 -6.26 4.27
N ALA A 95 -2.91 -7.16 4.23
CA ALA A 95 -3.06 -8.17 5.25
C ALA A 95 -1.96 -9.22 5.14
N SER A 96 -1.36 -9.58 6.27
CA SER A 96 -0.36 -10.65 6.35
C SER A 96 -0.67 -11.61 7.49
N ASN A 97 0.02 -12.76 7.51
CA ASN A 97 -0.13 -13.74 8.58
C ASN A 97 0.69 -13.29 9.81
N THR A 98 0.25 -12.22 10.45
CA THR A 98 0.62 -11.98 11.83
C THR A 98 -0.27 -12.83 12.71
N HIS A 99 0.21 -13.31 13.85
CA HIS A 99 -0.63 -14.01 14.84
C HIS A 99 -1.64 -13.05 15.52
N HIS A 100 -2.20 -12.08 14.78
CA HIS A 100 -3.09 -11.00 15.21
C HIS A 100 -2.52 -10.05 16.28
N TRP A 101 -1.19 -9.98 16.41
CA TRP A 101 -0.56 -9.06 17.36
C TRP A 101 -0.60 -7.61 16.89
N GLU A 102 -0.67 -7.40 15.58
CA GLU A 102 -0.54 -6.08 14.95
C GLU A 102 -1.71 -5.86 14.00
N TRP A 103 -2.38 -4.73 14.22
CA TRP A 103 -3.53 -4.28 13.46
C TRP A 103 -3.46 -2.77 13.30
N ALA A 104 -4.14 -2.26 12.28
CA ALA A 104 -4.32 -0.83 12.03
C ALA A 104 -5.75 -0.52 11.62
N ARG A 105 -6.16 0.74 11.78
CA ARG A 105 -7.44 1.21 11.27
C ARG A 105 -7.36 1.48 9.78
N VAL A 106 -8.43 1.11 9.07
CA VAL A 106 -8.59 1.38 7.64
C VAL A 106 -9.96 1.99 7.40
N ASP A 107 -10.06 2.81 6.36
CA ASP A 107 -11.32 3.49 6.01
C ASP A 107 -12.29 2.55 5.27
N VAL A 108 -11.74 1.57 4.56
CA VAL A 108 -12.47 0.62 3.73
C VAL A 108 -11.55 -0.54 3.34
N ASN A 109 -12.12 -1.74 3.19
CA ASN A 109 -11.41 -2.91 2.67
C ASN A 109 -11.96 -3.32 1.30
N VAL A 110 -11.11 -3.96 0.49
CA VAL A 110 -11.50 -4.62 -0.76
C VAL A 110 -11.31 -6.13 -0.58
N ASP A 111 -12.41 -6.89 -0.67
CA ASP A 111 -12.36 -8.36 -0.59
C ASP A 111 -11.80 -8.98 -1.89
N ARG A 112 -11.48 -10.28 -1.85
CA ARG A 112 -10.96 -11.04 -3.00
C ARG A 112 -11.91 -11.13 -4.20
N ASN A 113 -13.18 -10.76 -4.04
CA ASN A 113 -14.16 -10.70 -5.12
C ASN A 113 -14.29 -9.28 -5.69
N GLY A 114 -13.54 -8.33 -5.14
CA GLY A 114 -13.56 -6.92 -5.53
C GLY A 114 -14.72 -6.17 -4.90
N ASN A 115 -15.37 -6.66 -3.85
CA ASN A 115 -16.40 -5.91 -3.13
C ASN A 115 -15.76 -4.98 -2.10
N LEU A 116 -16.37 -3.82 -1.90
CA LEU A 116 -16.02 -2.97 -0.77
C LEU A 116 -16.70 -3.51 0.48
N THR A 117 -15.98 -3.54 1.59
CA THR A 117 -16.49 -4.02 2.86
C THR A 117 -15.95 -3.19 4.02
N GLU A 118 -16.78 -3.02 5.05
CA GLU A 118 -16.37 -2.40 6.32
C GLU A 118 -15.59 -3.37 7.20
N TYR A 119 -15.80 -4.67 7.01
CA TYR A 119 -15.07 -5.73 7.67
C TYR A 119 -13.63 -5.77 7.17
N GLY A 120 -12.68 -6.09 8.06
CA GLY A 120 -11.30 -6.38 7.74
C GLY A 120 -11.20 -7.55 6.78
N VAL A 121 -10.03 -7.73 6.17
CA VAL A 121 -9.77 -8.86 5.29
C VAL A 121 -8.50 -9.58 5.71
N ASP A 122 -8.50 -10.90 5.59
CA ASP A 122 -7.30 -11.70 5.78
C ASP A 122 -6.38 -11.65 4.55
N LYS A 123 -5.22 -12.31 4.63
CA LYS A 123 -4.26 -12.38 3.52
C LYS A 123 -4.82 -13.04 2.25
N PHE A 124 -5.91 -13.81 2.35
CA PHE A 124 -6.58 -14.44 1.21
C PHE A 124 -7.67 -13.53 0.63
N GLY A 125 -7.88 -12.35 1.21
CA GLY A 125 -8.91 -11.39 0.86
C GLY A 125 -10.31 -11.80 1.32
N LEU A 126 -10.42 -12.69 2.32
CA LEU A 126 -11.70 -13.06 2.93
C LEU A 126 -12.00 -12.10 4.10
N PRO A 127 -13.24 -11.64 4.26
CA PRO A 127 -13.60 -10.79 5.39
C PRO A 127 -13.34 -11.47 6.74
N ASP A 128 -12.65 -10.78 7.65
CA ASP A 128 -12.59 -11.13 9.06
C ASP A 128 -13.71 -10.40 9.83
N GLY A 129 -14.08 -10.89 11.01
CA GLY A 129 -15.23 -10.33 11.74
C GLY A 129 -15.02 -8.92 12.31
N GLU A 130 -13.86 -8.29 12.12
CA GLU A 130 -13.52 -7.01 12.72
C GLU A 130 -13.86 -5.84 11.79
N ILE A 131 -14.55 -4.81 12.29
CA ILE A 131 -14.94 -3.65 11.49
C ILE A 131 -13.82 -2.61 11.51
N GLY A 132 -13.46 -2.10 10.32
CA GLY A 132 -12.53 -0.99 10.12
C GLY A 132 -11.09 -1.29 10.53
N ARG A 133 -10.71 -2.57 10.58
CA ARG A 133 -9.38 -3.02 10.97
C ARG A 133 -8.78 -3.94 9.93
N ILE A 134 -7.46 -4.02 9.91
CA ILE A 134 -6.71 -5.02 9.16
C ILE A 134 -5.54 -5.50 10.00
N SER A 135 -5.17 -6.78 9.88
CA SER A 135 -4.01 -7.37 10.56
C SER A 135 -2.84 -7.52 9.59
N GLY A 136 -1.64 -7.11 10.00
CA GLY A 136 -0.45 -7.12 9.14
C GLY A 136 0.81 -6.73 9.90
N ASP A 137 1.97 -6.98 9.31
CA ASP A 137 3.31 -6.84 9.90
C ASP A 137 4.01 -5.53 9.52
N THR A 138 3.44 -4.75 8.60
CA THR A 138 4.01 -3.46 8.15
C THR A 138 2.97 -2.34 8.24
N ILE A 139 2.04 -2.44 9.19
CA ILE A 139 0.86 -1.54 9.28
C ILE A 139 0.68 -0.86 10.65
N TYR A 140 1.39 -1.30 11.69
CA TYR A 140 1.27 -0.77 13.04
C TYR A 140 1.43 0.77 13.10
N CYS A 141 2.30 1.34 12.27
CA CYS A 141 2.52 2.78 12.21
C CYS A 141 1.40 3.60 11.54
N LEU A 142 0.41 2.97 10.90
CA LEU A 142 -0.57 3.68 10.07
C LEU A 142 -1.52 4.55 10.90
N ASP A 143 -1.85 4.15 12.13
CA ASP A 143 -2.72 4.91 13.03
C ASP A 143 -2.11 6.29 13.44
N ASP A 144 -0.78 6.45 13.30
CA ASP A 144 -0.08 7.72 13.57
C ASP A 144 -0.11 8.68 12.37
N LEU A 145 -0.59 8.24 11.20
CA LEU A 145 -0.49 8.98 9.95
C LEU A 145 -1.81 9.66 9.59
N ASN A 146 -1.74 10.96 9.36
CA ASN A 146 -2.86 11.72 8.82
C ASN A 146 -2.82 11.70 7.29
N VAL A 147 -3.46 10.70 6.68
CA VAL A 147 -3.54 10.52 5.22
C VAL A 147 -5.01 10.54 4.75
N PRO A 148 -5.29 10.87 3.47
CA PRO A 148 -6.66 11.02 2.99
C PRO A 148 -7.50 9.74 3.04
N VAL A 149 -6.88 8.59 2.78
CA VAL A 149 -7.53 7.29 2.77
C VAL A 149 -6.53 6.15 2.96
N ILE A 150 -6.91 5.17 3.76
CA ILE A 150 -6.23 3.88 3.93
C ILE A 150 -7.18 2.79 3.46
N VAL A 151 -6.77 2.05 2.43
CA VAL A 151 -7.53 0.94 1.85
C VAL A 151 -6.87 -0.37 2.25
N GLY A 152 -7.61 -1.21 2.97
CA GLY A 152 -7.17 -2.55 3.34
C GLY A 152 -7.40 -3.57 2.21
N ILE A 153 -6.47 -4.50 2.04
CA ILE A 153 -6.50 -5.52 0.98
C ILE A 153 -5.77 -6.79 1.42
N GLY A 154 -6.13 -7.94 0.83
CA GLY A 154 -5.35 -9.18 0.97
C GLY A 154 -3.99 -9.14 0.26
N ASP A 155 -3.31 -10.29 0.22
CA ASP A 155 -1.96 -10.46 -0.31
C ASP A 155 -1.89 -10.12 -1.83
N ILE A 156 -1.18 -9.04 -2.16
CA ILE A 156 -1.18 -8.40 -3.48
C ILE A 156 -0.68 -9.38 -4.56
N GLY A 157 -1.40 -9.46 -5.67
CA GLY A 157 -0.99 -10.31 -6.78
C GLY A 157 -1.27 -11.81 -6.57
N LYS A 158 -1.88 -12.19 -5.43
CA LYS A 158 -2.11 -13.59 -5.03
C LYS A 158 -3.59 -13.88 -4.78
N MET A 159 -4.14 -13.48 -3.63
CA MET A 159 -5.53 -13.73 -3.15
C MET A 159 -6.23 -14.98 -3.72
N CYS A 160 -5.62 -16.16 -3.55
CA CYS A 160 -6.10 -17.45 -4.09
C CYS A 160 -6.37 -17.43 -5.61
N GLY A 161 -5.48 -16.81 -6.35
CA GLY A 161 -5.57 -16.56 -7.79
C GLY A 161 -6.40 -15.33 -8.14
N ASN A 162 -7.28 -14.81 -7.29
CA ASN A 162 -8.26 -13.79 -7.72
C ASN A 162 -7.62 -12.45 -8.09
N ASP A 163 -6.37 -12.23 -7.69
CA ASP A 163 -5.63 -11.01 -7.97
C ASP A 163 -4.34 -11.25 -8.77
N GLU A 164 -4.21 -12.38 -9.46
CA GLU A 164 -3.03 -12.68 -10.28
C GLU A 164 -2.68 -11.56 -11.27
N TRP A 165 -1.39 -11.20 -11.30
CA TRP A 165 -0.87 -10.15 -12.18
C TRP A 165 -1.08 -10.47 -13.67
N GLU A 166 -1.07 -11.75 -14.07
CA GLU A 166 -1.36 -12.17 -15.45
C GLU A 166 -2.79 -11.84 -15.90
N ARG A 167 -3.71 -11.65 -14.94
CA ARG A 167 -5.09 -11.22 -15.17
C ARG A 167 -5.32 -9.73 -14.91
N GLY A 168 -4.25 -8.96 -14.74
CA GLY A 168 -4.32 -7.53 -14.49
C GLY A 168 -4.64 -7.15 -13.04
N SER A 169 -4.50 -8.08 -12.09
CA SER A 169 -4.70 -7.84 -10.64
C SER A 169 -5.94 -7.00 -10.33
N PRO A 170 -7.15 -7.50 -10.64
CA PRO A 170 -8.39 -6.71 -10.58
C PRO A 170 -8.71 -6.17 -9.18
N ILE A 171 -8.25 -6.84 -8.12
CA ILE A 171 -8.54 -6.44 -6.73
C ILE A 171 -7.61 -5.30 -6.32
N THR A 172 -6.31 -5.46 -6.55
CA THR A 172 -5.33 -4.39 -6.31
C THR A 172 -5.62 -3.17 -7.18
N LYS A 173 -6.02 -3.38 -8.43
CA LYS A 173 -6.46 -2.31 -9.34
C LYS A 173 -7.61 -1.50 -8.74
N LYS A 174 -8.64 -2.18 -8.22
CA LYS A 174 -9.79 -1.52 -7.59
C LYS A 174 -9.39 -0.74 -6.34
N ALA A 175 -8.50 -1.29 -5.51
CA ALA A 175 -8.00 -0.59 -4.32
C ALA A 175 -7.21 0.68 -4.68
N ILE A 176 -6.33 0.62 -5.69
CA ILE A 176 -5.60 1.80 -6.19
C ILE A 176 -6.56 2.84 -6.75
N GLN A 177 -7.54 2.41 -7.56
CA GLN A 177 -8.54 3.31 -8.12
C GLN A 177 -9.30 4.05 -7.01
N LEU A 178 -9.68 3.35 -5.94
CA LEU A 178 -10.36 3.94 -4.79
C LEU A 178 -9.51 5.00 -4.08
N ILE A 179 -8.20 4.76 -3.94
CA ILE A 179 -7.27 5.77 -3.39
C ILE A 179 -7.24 7.01 -4.29
N LEU A 180 -7.06 6.84 -5.59
CA LEU A 180 -6.99 7.96 -6.53
C LEU A 180 -8.30 8.79 -6.54
N GLU A 181 -9.45 8.12 -6.49
CA GLU A 181 -10.77 8.77 -6.43
C GLU A 181 -11.01 9.54 -5.13
N ARG A 182 -10.57 9.01 -3.97
CA ARG A 182 -10.82 9.62 -2.66
C ARG A 182 -9.76 10.61 -2.20
N SER A 183 -8.58 10.59 -2.79
CA SER A 183 -7.46 11.46 -2.42
C SER A 183 -7.55 12.87 -3.01
N GLY A 184 -8.54 13.14 -3.86
CA GLY A 184 -8.61 14.39 -4.62
C GLY A 184 -7.60 14.47 -5.78
N PHE A 185 -6.95 13.36 -6.14
CA PHE A 185 -5.94 13.32 -7.20
C PHE A 185 -6.44 13.87 -8.55
N TYR A 186 -7.72 13.65 -8.84
CA TYR A 186 -8.39 14.10 -10.07
C TYR A 186 -9.04 15.48 -9.98
N ASP A 187 -9.10 16.09 -8.78
CA ASP A 187 -9.78 17.38 -8.57
C ASP A 187 -8.92 18.58 -9.02
N GLU A 188 -7.62 18.36 -9.20
CA GLU A 188 -6.64 19.37 -9.62
C GLU A 188 -6.35 19.38 -11.14
N ALA A 189 -7.22 18.77 -11.95
CA ALA A 189 -7.09 18.68 -13.41
C ALA A 189 -7.58 19.94 -14.15
#